data_AF-A0AAJ7RRY0-F1
#
_entry.id   AF-A0AAJ7RRY0-F1
#
_cell.length_a   1.000
_cell.length_b   1.000
_cell.length_c   1.000
_cell.angle_alpha   90.00
_cell.angle_beta   90.00
_cell.angle_gamma   90.00
#
_symmetry.space_group_name_H-M   'P 1'
#
loop_
_entity.id
_entity.type
_entity.pdbx_description
1 polymer ?
#
loop_
_entity_poly.entity_id
_entity_poly.type
_entity_poly.pdbx_seq_one_letter_code
_entity_poly.pdbx_strand_id
1 'polypeptide(L)'
;MGQQVGRMPDTWEELIEERDRVLHWSSEVIARVADNIRDEDTFLMDYDNTKLDAKVDSWIENNKTRIEPTISKLPSSKSECTDLISAATAKICDETKQKMRKDYESAYGDLKKFTKRVDELGQDEQKIHNEIQQLEGSCANDVKKFQKKFGPLRLKVFNNLRTGEKMLFEDKKLKTAFTKKIYDIDHKYMNDCAKKFDKLTKDYEKCVAGK
;
A
#
# COMPACT_ATOMS: atom_id res chain seq x y z
N MET A 1 -23.93 6.79 10.98
CA MET A 1 -24.94 7.76 11.47
C MET A 1 -24.32 9.14 11.32
N GLY A 2 -24.88 10.00 10.47
CA GLY A 2 -24.33 11.34 10.29
C GLY A 2 -24.66 12.21 11.50
N GLN A 3 -23.67 12.48 12.36
CA GLN A 3 -23.80 13.51 13.39
C GLN A 3 -24.15 14.83 12.69
N GLN A 4 -25.11 15.61 13.20
CA GLN A 4 -25.37 16.97 12.71
C GLN A 4 -24.71 17.94 13.70
N VAL A 5 -24.02 18.95 13.19
CA VAL A 5 -23.48 20.03 14.02
C VAL A 5 -24.66 20.78 14.61
N GLY A 6 -24.91 20.61 15.92
CA GLY A 6 -25.98 21.31 16.63
C GLY A 6 -25.76 22.83 16.70
N ARG A 7 -26.77 23.58 17.14
CA ARG A 7 -26.65 25.02 17.39
C ARG A 7 -25.45 25.32 18.29
N MET A 8 -24.75 26.44 18.05
CA MET A 8 -23.68 26.91 18.92
C MET A 8 -24.26 27.20 20.32
N PRO A 9 -23.65 26.69 21.40
CA PRO A 9 -24.10 27.01 22.75
C PRO A 9 -23.90 28.49 23.09
N ASP A 10 -24.75 29.02 23.97
CA ASP A 10 -24.83 30.45 24.27
C ASP A 10 -24.26 30.81 25.66
N THR A 11 -24.00 29.82 26.52
CA THR A 11 -23.37 30.01 27.84
C THR A 11 -21.92 29.55 27.87
N TRP A 12 -21.14 30.03 28.84
CA TRP A 12 -19.74 29.64 28.97
C TRP A 12 -19.60 28.16 29.33
N GLU A 13 -20.37 27.64 30.31
CA GLU A 13 -20.27 26.22 30.67
C GLU A 13 -20.59 25.29 29.49
N GLU A 14 -21.65 25.57 28.74
CA GLU A 14 -22.02 24.75 27.59
C GLU A 14 -21.00 24.82 26.44
N LEU A 15 -20.32 25.96 26.27
CA LEU A 15 -19.24 26.11 25.28
C LEU A 15 -18.02 25.27 25.64
N ILE A 16 -17.71 25.16 26.93
CA ILE A 16 -16.63 24.33 27.44
C ILE A 16 -16.95 22.84 27.26
N GLU A 17 -18.18 22.42 27.56
CA GLU A 17 -18.64 21.06 27.27
C GLU A 17 -18.59 20.74 25.76
N GLU A 18 -19.05 21.67 24.91
CA GLU A 18 -18.99 21.47 23.46
C GLU A 18 -17.54 21.44 22.95
N ARG A 19 -16.65 22.24 23.50
CA ARG A 19 -15.20 22.16 23.21
C ARG A 19 -14.69 20.76 23.49
N ASP A 20 -14.99 20.19 24.64
CA ASP A 20 -14.52 18.85 25.01
C ASP A 20 -15.10 17.76 24.11
N ARG A 21 -16.37 17.88 23.72
CA ARG A 21 -16.97 17.01 22.70
C ARG A 21 -16.24 17.11 21.35
N VAL A 22 -15.92 18.32 20.91
CA VAL A 22 -15.19 18.53 19.64
C VAL A 22 -13.74 18.04 19.73
N LEU A 23 -13.07 18.22 20.87
CA LEU A 23 -11.73 17.67 21.11
C LEU A 23 -11.74 16.15 21.07
N HIS A 24 -12.76 15.51 21.63
CA HIS A 24 -12.94 14.06 21.53
C HIS A 24 -13.05 13.59 20.08
N TRP A 25 -13.89 14.24 19.27
CA TRP A 25 -14.01 13.95 17.83
C TRP A 25 -12.72 14.20 17.06
N SER A 26 -12.02 15.28 17.41
CA SER A 26 -10.71 15.59 16.84
C SER A 26 -9.69 14.47 17.14
N SER A 27 -9.67 13.98 18.37
CA SER A 27 -8.85 12.81 18.75
C SER A 27 -9.25 11.54 17.99
N GLU A 28 -10.54 11.30 17.73
CA GLU A 28 -10.97 10.17 16.90
C GLU A 28 -10.40 10.25 15.47
N VAL A 29 -10.43 11.43 14.85
CA VAL A 29 -9.86 11.61 13.50
C VAL A 29 -8.36 11.30 13.51
N ILE A 30 -7.62 11.84 14.48
CA ILE A 30 -6.16 11.59 14.62
C ILE A 30 -5.89 10.10 14.81
N ALA A 31 -6.64 9.42 15.68
CA ALA A 31 -6.49 7.99 15.92
C ALA A 31 -6.75 7.17 14.65
N ARG A 32 -7.82 7.47 13.92
CA ARG A 32 -8.15 6.78 12.65
C ARG A 32 -7.10 6.98 11.57
N VAL A 33 -6.50 8.17 11.48
CA VAL A 33 -5.39 8.44 10.55
C VAL A 33 -4.18 7.58 10.93
N ALA A 34 -3.82 7.54 12.21
CA ALA A 34 -2.70 6.73 12.69
C ALA A 34 -2.92 5.23 12.44
N ASP A 35 -4.14 4.73 12.70
CA ASP A 35 -4.50 3.34 12.40
C ASP A 35 -4.41 3.05 10.90
N ASN A 36 -4.87 3.96 10.03
CA ASN A 36 -4.80 3.76 8.59
C ASN A 36 -3.36 3.63 8.07
N ILE A 37 -2.45 4.49 8.56
CA ILE A 37 -1.02 4.44 8.20
C ILE A 37 -0.41 3.09 8.64
N ARG A 38 -0.66 2.66 9.88
CA ARG A 38 -0.16 1.37 10.38
C ARG A 38 -0.72 0.17 9.59
N ASP A 39 -2.00 0.21 9.26
CA ASP A 39 -2.68 -0.85 8.51
C ASP A 39 -2.18 -0.92 7.07
N GLU A 40 -1.79 0.21 6.46
CA GLU A 40 -1.13 0.23 5.16
C GLU A 40 0.26 -0.38 5.20
N ASP A 41 1.11 0.02 6.16
CA ASP A 41 2.44 -0.57 6.32
C ASP A 41 2.34 -2.10 6.46
N THR A 42 1.39 -2.57 7.27
CA THR A 42 1.12 -4.00 7.45
C THR A 42 0.66 -4.67 6.16
N PHE A 43 -0.25 -4.04 5.41
CA PHE A 43 -0.75 -4.56 4.14
C PHE A 43 0.36 -4.74 3.11
N LEU A 44 1.34 -3.83 3.07
CA LEU A 44 2.42 -3.87 2.09
C LEU A 44 3.52 -4.88 2.41
N MET A 45 3.61 -5.35 3.66
CA MET A 45 4.57 -6.39 4.04
C MET A 45 4.40 -7.68 3.22
N ASP A 46 3.18 -8.00 2.79
CA ASP A 46 2.90 -9.16 1.95
C ASP A 46 3.40 -9.02 0.51
N TYR A 47 3.84 -7.83 0.11
CA TYR A 47 4.28 -7.47 -1.24
C TYR A 47 5.71 -6.94 -1.29
N ASP A 48 6.48 -7.16 -0.22
CA ASP A 48 7.88 -6.75 -0.15
C ASP A 48 8.76 -7.51 -1.18
N ASN A 49 9.99 -7.03 -1.34
CA ASN A 49 10.94 -7.66 -2.26
C ASN A 49 11.26 -9.11 -1.87
N THR A 50 11.21 -9.45 -0.58
CA THR A 50 11.49 -10.80 -0.07
C THR A 50 10.43 -11.80 -0.54
N LYS A 51 9.15 -11.44 -0.43
CA LYS A 51 8.00 -12.24 -0.88
C LYS A 51 8.00 -12.36 -2.40
N LEU A 52 8.30 -11.27 -3.11
CA LEU A 52 8.44 -11.29 -4.57
C LEU A 52 9.57 -12.24 -4.99
N ASP A 53 10.74 -12.12 -4.38
CA ASP A 53 11.90 -12.95 -4.73
C ASP A 53 11.62 -14.44 -4.49
N ALA A 54 11.06 -14.78 -3.33
CA ALA A 54 10.65 -16.15 -3.01
C ALA A 54 9.64 -16.71 -4.01
N LYS A 55 8.70 -15.88 -4.48
CA LYS A 55 7.71 -16.27 -5.49
C LYS A 55 8.38 -16.57 -6.83
N VAL A 56 9.26 -15.68 -7.30
CA VAL A 56 10.00 -15.89 -8.55
C VAL A 56 10.88 -17.13 -8.42
N ASP A 57 11.60 -17.31 -7.32
CA ASP A 57 12.45 -18.48 -7.08
C ASP A 57 11.66 -19.78 -7.13
N SER A 58 10.45 -19.82 -6.55
CA SER A 58 9.55 -20.96 -6.67
C SER A 58 9.16 -21.25 -8.13
N TRP A 59 8.87 -20.22 -8.93
CA TRP A 59 8.58 -20.41 -10.35
C TRP A 59 9.78 -20.94 -11.13
N ILE A 60 10.98 -20.42 -10.86
CA ILE A 60 12.23 -20.88 -11.47
C ILE A 60 12.45 -22.36 -11.12
N GLU A 61 12.31 -22.73 -9.84
CA GLU A 61 12.52 -24.09 -9.38
C GLU A 61 11.52 -25.07 -10.01
N ASN A 62 10.23 -24.74 -10.01
CA ASN A 62 9.21 -25.55 -10.66
C ASN A 62 9.51 -25.79 -12.15
N ASN A 63 10.01 -24.75 -12.84
CA ASN A 63 10.38 -24.87 -14.24
C ASN A 63 11.66 -25.69 -14.44
N LYS A 64 12.65 -25.59 -13.54
CA LYS A 64 13.86 -26.43 -13.55
C LYS A 64 13.49 -27.91 -13.39
N THR A 65 12.72 -28.26 -12.36
CA THR A 65 12.26 -29.64 -12.12
C THR A 65 11.51 -30.20 -13.32
N ARG A 66 10.73 -29.36 -14.02
CA ARG A 66 9.99 -29.75 -15.23
C ARG A 66 10.92 -30.11 -16.41
N ILE A 67 12.05 -29.42 -16.57
CA ILE A 67 12.96 -29.63 -17.71
C ILE A 67 14.08 -30.64 -17.41
N GLU A 68 14.36 -30.92 -16.14
CA GLU A 68 15.41 -31.83 -15.68
C GLU A 68 15.34 -33.22 -16.34
N PRO A 69 14.18 -33.91 -16.44
CA PRO A 69 14.10 -35.21 -17.11
C PRO A 69 14.49 -35.17 -18.59
N THR A 70 14.30 -34.03 -19.25
CA THR A 70 14.69 -33.83 -20.66
C THR A 70 16.20 -33.66 -20.77
N ILE A 71 16.80 -32.92 -19.84
CA ILE A 71 18.24 -32.70 -19.76
C ILE A 71 18.97 -34.01 -19.43
N SER A 72 18.50 -34.77 -18.44
CA SER A 72 19.17 -36.01 -17.97
C SER A 72 19.18 -37.15 -19.00
N LYS A 73 18.31 -37.12 -20.01
CA LYS A 73 18.26 -38.12 -21.09
C LYS A 73 19.32 -37.92 -22.17
N LEU A 74 20.02 -36.79 -22.15
CA LEU A 74 20.93 -36.39 -23.21
C LEU A 74 22.39 -36.72 -22.84
N PRO A 75 23.25 -37.07 -23.82
CA PRO A 75 24.61 -37.57 -23.55
C PRO A 75 25.44 -36.57 -22.71
N SER A 76 26.18 -37.08 -21.73
CA SER A 76 26.95 -36.32 -20.74
C SER A 76 28.14 -35.52 -21.31
N SER A 77 28.39 -35.57 -22.62
CA SER A 77 29.59 -35.04 -23.28
C SER A 77 29.53 -33.54 -23.64
N LYS A 78 28.53 -32.77 -23.17
CA LYS A 78 28.41 -31.34 -23.45
C LYS A 78 28.27 -30.49 -22.18
N SER A 79 29.32 -30.47 -21.35
CA SER A 79 29.40 -29.60 -20.16
C SER A 79 29.14 -28.12 -20.50
N GLU A 80 29.54 -27.69 -21.70
CA GLU A 80 29.27 -26.34 -22.22
C GLU A 80 27.77 -26.03 -22.36
N CYS A 81 26.95 -26.98 -22.82
CA CYS A 81 25.50 -26.76 -22.95
C CYS A 81 24.80 -26.72 -21.56
N THR A 82 25.32 -27.43 -20.54
CA THR A 82 24.77 -27.37 -19.17
C THR A 82 25.13 -26.08 -18.44
N ASP A 83 26.34 -25.56 -18.66
CA ASP A 83 26.76 -24.27 -18.11
C ASP A 83 25.94 -23.12 -18.74
N LEU A 84 25.67 -23.21 -20.05
CA LEU A 84 24.79 -22.27 -20.76
C LEU A 84 23.36 -22.27 -20.21
N ILE A 85 22.78 -23.43 -19.90
CA ILE A 85 21.46 -23.51 -19.25
C ILE A 85 21.49 -22.84 -17.89
N SER A 86 22.52 -23.11 -17.09
CA SER A 86 22.63 -22.57 -15.73
C SER A 86 22.73 -21.05 -15.75
N ALA A 87 23.59 -20.50 -16.63
CA ALA A 87 23.74 -19.07 -16.84
C ALA A 87 22.45 -18.41 -17.37
N ALA A 88 21.79 -19.04 -18.35
CA ALA A 88 20.55 -18.52 -18.90
C ALA A 88 19.40 -18.57 -17.88
N THR A 89 19.35 -19.59 -17.03
CA THR A 89 18.37 -19.70 -15.95
C THR A 89 18.56 -18.62 -14.89
N ALA A 90 19.81 -18.37 -14.47
CA ALA A 90 20.14 -17.27 -13.56
C ALA A 90 19.71 -15.91 -14.16
N LYS A 91 20.02 -15.69 -15.44
CA LYS A 91 19.60 -14.48 -16.16
C LYS A 91 18.07 -14.32 -16.22
N ILE A 92 17.33 -15.41 -16.46
CA ILE A 92 15.85 -15.38 -16.45
C ILE A 92 15.34 -14.99 -15.07
N CYS A 93 15.92 -15.54 -14.00
CA CYS A 93 15.55 -15.21 -12.63
C CYS A 93 15.75 -13.71 -12.35
N ASP A 94 16.95 -13.19 -12.57
CA ASP A 94 17.30 -11.80 -12.27
C ASP A 94 16.46 -10.81 -13.10
N GLU A 95 16.29 -11.06 -14.40
CA GLU A 95 15.45 -10.22 -15.25
C GLU A 95 13.99 -10.20 -14.79
N THR A 96 13.47 -11.36 -14.35
CA THR A 96 12.09 -11.49 -13.88
C THR A 96 11.90 -10.73 -12.57
N LYS A 97 12.79 -10.94 -11.59
CA LYS A 97 12.79 -10.20 -10.33
C LYS A 97 12.85 -8.70 -10.56
N GLN A 98 13.81 -8.22 -11.35
CA GLN A 98 13.97 -6.78 -11.61
C GLN A 98 12.75 -6.13 -12.27
N LYS A 99 12.17 -6.78 -13.29
CA LYS A 99 11.01 -6.24 -14.00
C LYS A 99 9.77 -6.26 -13.10
N MET A 100 9.57 -7.35 -12.38
CA MET A 100 8.42 -7.51 -11.50
C MET A 100 8.45 -6.52 -10.33
N ARG A 101 9.63 -6.23 -9.76
CA ARG A 101 9.79 -5.18 -8.74
C ARG A 101 9.37 -3.80 -9.26
N LYS A 102 9.76 -3.44 -10.48
CA LYS A 102 9.33 -2.18 -11.12
C LYS A 102 7.82 -2.11 -11.32
N ASP A 103 7.21 -3.20 -11.79
CA ASP A 103 5.77 -3.26 -12.01
C ASP A 103 5.00 -3.19 -10.67
N TYR A 104 5.51 -3.82 -9.60
CA TYR A 104 4.98 -3.73 -8.24
C TYR A 104 5.08 -2.30 -7.67
N GLU A 105 6.25 -1.67 -7.80
CA GLU A 105 6.47 -0.29 -7.37
C GLU A 105 5.53 0.68 -8.10
N SER A 106 5.31 0.46 -9.40
CA SER A 106 4.34 1.23 -10.18
C SER A 106 2.91 1.02 -9.69
N ALA A 107 2.52 -0.22 -9.36
CA ALA A 107 1.21 -0.53 -8.84
C ALA A 107 0.94 0.14 -7.48
N TYR A 108 1.97 0.36 -6.67
CA TYR A 108 1.89 1.04 -5.38
C TYR A 108 1.61 2.56 -5.49
N GLY A 109 1.83 3.16 -6.66
CA GLY A 109 1.76 4.61 -6.83
C GLY A 109 0.43 5.25 -6.40
N ASP A 110 -0.69 4.56 -6.58
CA ASP A 110 -2.01 5.07 -6.18
C ASP A 110 -2.22 4.99 -4.66
N LEU A 111 -1.77 3.90 -4.03
CA LEU A 111 -1.81 3.73 -2.56
C LEU A 111 -0.94 4.79 -1.87
N LYS A 112 0.30 4.95 -2.31
CA LYS A 112 1.22 5.98 -1.79
C LYS A 112 0.65 7.40 -1.81
N LYS A 113 -0.05 7.75 -2.89
CA LYS A 113 -0.72 9.07 -3.01
C LYS A 113 -1.89 9.19 -2.05
N PHE A 114 -2.60 8.09 -1.80
CA PHE A 114 -3.67 8.04 -0.82
C PHE A 114 -3.14 8.15 0.61
N THR A 115 -2.10 7.41 0.99
CA THR A 115 -1.39 7.54 2.28
C THR A 115 -1.04 8.97 2.59
N LYS A 116 -0.47 9.67 1.60
CA LYS A 116 -0.06 11.06 1.76
C LYS A 116 -1.25 11.98 2.08
N ARG A 117 -2.40 11.78 1.43
CA ARG A 117 -3.62 12.53 1.73
C ARG A 117 -4.16 12.23 3.14
N VAL A 118 -4.02 10.99 3.58
CA VAL A 118 -4.39 10.57 4.95
C VAL A 118 -3.47 11.22 5.98
N ASP A 119 -2.16 11.25 5.74
CA ASP A 119 -1.18 11.92 6.59
C ASP A 119 -1.42 13.44 6.64
N GLU A 120 -1.66 14.08 5.49
CA GLU A 120 -2.02 15.51 5.41
C GLU A 120 -3.29 15.82 6.25
N LEU A 121 -4.31 14.95 6.19
CA LEU A 121 -5.51 15.08 7.05
C LEU A 121 -5.16 15.00 8.54
N GLY A 122 -4.26 14.09 8.93
CA GLY A 122 -3.79 13.95 10.31
C GLY A 122 -3.06 15.19 10.82
N GLN A 123 -2.14 15.73 10.00
CA GLN A 123 -1.40 16.94 10.34
C GLN A 123 -2.31 18.16 10.49
N ASP A 124 -3.25 18.34 9.57
CA ASP A 124 -4.25 19.41 9.63
C ASP A 124 -5.14 19.28 10.87
N GLU A 125 -5.59 18.06 11.18
CA GLU A 125 -6.40 17.80 12.36
C GLU A 125 -5.63 18.06 13.65
N GLN A 126 -4.36 17.66 13.73
CA GLN A 126 -3.53 17.90 14.91
C GLN A 126 -3.32 19.39 15.17
N LYS A 127 -3.20 20.20 14.11
CA LYS A 127 -3.18 21.66 14.23
C LYS A 127 -4.50 22.20 14.77
N ILE A 128 -5.64 21.75 14.23
CA ILE A 128 -6.97 22.16 14.69
C ILE A 128 -7.18 21.76 16.16
N HIS A 129 -6.78 20.55 16.53
CA HIS A 129 -6.85 20.04 17.91
C HIS A 129 -6.14 20.98 18.88
N ASN A 130 -4.89 21.33 18.57
CA ASN A 130 -4.07 22.22 19.39
C ASN A 130 -4.66 23.63 19.46
N GLU A 131 -5.18 24.15 18.35
CA GLU A 131 -5.87 25.45 18.32
C GLU A 131 -7.09 25.46 19.25
N ILE A 132 -7.89 24.38 19.26
CA ILE A 132 -9.07 24.25 20.13
C ILE A 132 -8.65 24.17 21.61
N GLN A 133 -7.63 23.40 21.95
CA GLN A 133 -7.12 23.30 23.33
C GLN A 133 -6.70 24.65 23.90
N GLN A 134 -6.16 25.56 23.08
CA GLN A 134 -5.69 26.88 23.51
C GLN A 134 -6.80 27.93 23.62
N LEU A 135 -8.03 27.64 23.17
CA LEU A 135 -9.10 28.64 23.11
C LEU A 135 -9.53 29.15 24.47
N GLU A 136 -9.66 28.27 25.46
CA GLU A 136 -10.12 28.61 26.81
C GLU A 136 -9.22 29.68 27.44
N GLY A 137 -7.90 29.42 27.47
CA GLY A 137 -6.91 30.36 28.00
C GLY A 137 -6.84 31.69 27.22
N SER A 138 -7.07 31.66 25.89
CA SER A 138 -7.00 32.88 25.06
C SER A 138 -8.27 33.75 25.07
N CYS A 139 -9.38 33.23 25.59
CA CYS A 139 -10.68 33.91 25.57
C CYS A 139 -11.14 34.40 26.94
N ALA A 140 -10.53 33.99 28.06
CA ALA A 140 -10.74 34.55 29.40
C ALA A 140 -12.23 34.76 29.77
N ASN A 141 -13.08 33.75 29.54
CA ASN A 141 -14.53 33.75 29.76
C ASN A 141 -15.37 34.66 28.86
N ASP A 142 -14.79 35.23 27.78
CA ASP A 142 -15.55 35.97 26.76
C ASP A 142 -16.25 34.99 25.79
N VAL A 143 -17.55 34.79 26.04
CA VAL A 143 -18.45 33.95 25.25
C VAL A 143 -18.42 34.31 23.76
N LYS A 144 -18.54 35.59 23.40
CA LYS A 144 -18.63 36.01 21.98
C LYS A 144 -17.32 35.79 21.26
N LYS A 145 -16.20 36.09 21.93
CA LYS A 145 -14.86 35.87 21.38
C LYS A 145 -14.57 34.38 21.20
N PHE A 146 -14.98 33.56 22.17
CA PHE A 146 -14.84 32.10 22.10
C PHE A 146 -15.65 31.53 20.94
N GLN A 147 -16.95 31.83 20.85
CA GLN A 147 -17.82 31.39 19.75
C GLN A 147 -17.25 31.74 18.38
N LYS A 148 -16.73 32.97 18.21
CA LYS A 148 -16.16 33.44 16.94
C LYS A 148 -14.93 32.63 16.51
N LYS A 149 -14.08 32.20 17.44
CA LYS A 149 -12.88 31.40 17.15
C LYS A 149 -13.18 29.91 17.07
N PHE A 150 -14.02 29.41 17.97
CA PHE A 150 -14.35 28.00 18.10
C PHE A 150 -15.24 27.50 16.96
N GLY A 151 -16.22 28.30 16.52
CA GLY A 151 -17.18 27.88 15.49
C GLY A 151 -16.55 27.37 14.19
N PRO A 152 -15.60 28.12 13.59
CA PRO A 152 -14.88 27.65 12.41
C PRO A 152 -14.11 26.34 12.65
N LEU A 153 -13.46 26.19 13.82
CA LEU A 153 -12.68 25.00 14.16
C LEU A 153 -13.56 23.78 14.35
N ARG A 154 -14.67 23.94 15.08
CA ARG A 154 -15.72 22.91 15.24
C ARG A 154 -16.23 22.38 13.89
N LEU A 155 -16.48 23.28 12.94
CA LEU A 155 -16.91 22.88 11.58
C LEU A 155 -15.82 22.12 10.83
N LYS A 156 -14.54 22.49 10.99
CA LYS A 156 -13.43 21.77 10.37
C LYS A 156 -13.30 20.34 10.91
N VAL A 157 -13.31 20.16 12.24
CA VAL A 157 -13.26 18.82 12.87
C VAL A 157 -14.38 17.94 12.33
N PHE A 158 -15.60 18.47 12.26
CA PHE A 158 -16.74 17.73 11.74
C PHE A 158 -16.58 17.34 10.26
N ASN A 159 -16.08 18.26 9.42
CA ASN A 159 -15.78 17.94 8.03
C ASN A 159 -14.66 16.90 7.89
N ASN A 160 -13.66 16.93 8.76
CA ASN A 160 -12.56 15.98 8.79
C ASN A 160 -13.02 14.59 9.22
N LEU A 161 -13.95 14.47 10.19
CA LEU A 161 -14.63 13.20 10.50
C LEU A 161 -15.28 12.59 9.26
N ARG A 162 -16.09 13.38 8.55
CA ARG A 162 -16.77 12.90 7.32
C ARG A 162 -15.77 12.53 6.22
N THR A 163 -14.66 13.25 6.14
CA THR A 163 -13.60 12.99 5.17
C THR A 163 -12.87 11.69 5.52
N GLY A 164 -12.53 11.47 6.78
CA GLY A 164 -11.95 10.22 7.27
C GLY A 164 -12.83 9.01 6.99
N GLU A 165 -14.15 9.13 7.19
CA GLU A 165 -15.09 8.05 6.82
C GLU A 165 -15.03 7.71 5.32
N LYS A 166 -15.00 8.72 4.44
CA LYS A 166 -14.88 8.49 3.00
C LYS A 166 -13.54 7.85 2.62
N MET A 167 -12.47 8.27 3.28
CA MET A 167 -11.13 7.71 3.08
C MET A 167 -11.10 6.22 3.40
N LEU A 168 -11.80 5.74 4.44
CA LEU A 168 -11.89 4.29 4.72
C LEU A 168 -12.46 3.48 3.55
N PHE A 169 -13.49 3.99 2.87
CA PHE A 169 -14.04 3.33 1.69
C PHE A 169 -13.10 3.39 0.48
N GLU A 170 -12.42 4.53 0.30
CA GLU A 170 -11.43 4.71 -0.76
C GLU A 170 -10.22 3.78 -0.56
N ASP A 171 -9.71 3.66 0.67
CA ASP A 171 -8.63 2.75 1.05
C ASP A 171 -8.95 1.30 0.66
N LYS A 172 -10.13 0.81 1.08
CA LYS A 172 -10.58 -0.54 0.74
C LYS A 172 -10.64 -0.78 -0.77
N LYS A 173 -11.14 0.20 -1.52
CA LYS A 173 -11.22 0.13 -2.98
C LYS A 173 -9.84 0.11 -3.63
N LEU A 174 -8.92 0.95 -3.15
CA LEU A 174 -7.55 1.02 -3.63
C LEU A 174 -6.79 -0.29 -3.34
N LYS A 175 -6.88 -0.82 -2.12
CA LYS A 175 -6.28 -2.11 -1.74
C LYS A 175 -6.82 -3.26 -2.62
N THR A 176 -8.12 -3.29 -2.87
CA THR A 176 -8.74 -4.29 -3.78
C THR A 176 -8.20 -4.16 -5.21
N ALA A 177 -8.13 -2.93 -5.73
CA ALA A 177 -7.59 -2.68 -7.07
C ALA A 177 -6.10 -3.04 -7.17
N PHE A 178 -5.33 -2.75 -6.12
CA PHE A 178 -3.92 -3.12 -6.01
C PHE A 178 -3.75 -4.63 -6.04
N THR A 179 -4.44 -5.39 -5.18
CA THR A 179 -4.35 -6.86 -5.17
C THR A 179 -4.67 -7.46 -6.53
N LYS A 180 -5.67 -6.92 -7.24
CA LYS A 180 -5.97 -7.33 -8.62
C LYS A 180 -4.83 -7.04 -9.58
N LYS A 181 -4.25 -5.83 -9.55
CA LYS A 181 -3.07 -5.49 -10.38
C LYS A 181 -1.90 -6.44 -10.11
N ILE A 182 -1.63 -6.74 -8.84
CA ILE A 182 -0.56 -7.68 -8.45
C ILE A 182 -0.83 -9.08 -9.00
N TYR A 183 -2.06 -9.57 -8.89
CA TYR A 183 -2.45 -10.85 -9.47
C TYR A 183 -2.22 -10.91 -10.99
N ASP A 184 -2.58 -9.85 -11.71
CA ASP A 184 -2.37 -9.76 -13.16
C ASP A 184 -0.87 -9.74 -13.52
N ILE A 185 -0.06 -9.00 -12.75
CA ILE A 185 1.40 -8.96 -12.88
C ILE A 185 1.99 -10.35 -12.64
N ASP A 186 1.61 -11.01 -11.55
CA ASP A 186 2.06 -12.36 -11.20
C ASP A 186 1.82 -13.35 -12.35
N HIS A 187 0.59 -13.37 -12.87
CA HIS A 187 0.21 -14.30 -13.93
C HIS A 187 0.96 -14.03 -15.23
N LYS A 188 1.17 -12.75 -15.58
CA LYS A 188 1.97 -12.36 -16.73
C LYS A 188 3.39 -12.89 -16.62
N TYR A 189 4.08 -12.63 -15.50
CA TYR A 189 5.47 -13.04 -15.33
C TYR A 189 5.65 -14.55 -15.16
N MET A 190 4.72 -15.21 -14.48
CA MET A 190 4.71 -16.68 -14.37
C MET A 190 4.63 -17.33 -15.76
N ASN A 191 3.71 -16.86 -16.61
CA ASN A 191 3.55 -17.37 -17.98
C ASN A 191 4.75 -17.05 -18.87
N ASP A 192 5.30 -15.83 -18.78
CA ASP A 192 6.48 -15.44 -19.54
C ASP A 192 7.72 -16.23 -19.11
N CYS A 193 7.86 -16.50 -17.81
CA CYS A 193 8.90 -17.38 -17.29
C CYS A 193 8.80 -18.78 -17.90
N ALA A 194 7.61 -19.41 -17.84
CA ALA A 194 7.39 -20.73 -18.43
C ALA A 194 7.75 -20.78 -19.93
N LYS A 195 7.34 -19.76 -20.70
CA LYS A 195 7.70 -19.66 -22.14
C LYS A 195 9.21 -19.54 -22.37
N LYS A 196 9.92 -18.79 -21.52
CA LYS A 196 11.39 -18.67 -21.63
C LYS A 196 12.07 -20.01 -21.34
N PHE A 197 11.57 -20.77 -20.39
CA PHE A 197 12.06 -22.13 -20.11
C PHE A 197 11.76 -23.10 -21.26
N ASP A 198 10.56 -23.07 -21.83
CA ASP A 198 10.24 -23.91 -22.99
C ASP A 198 11.16 -23.62 -24.19
N LYS A 199 11.52 -22.34 -24.38
CA LYS A 199 12.49 -21.94 -25.39
C LYS A 199 13.90 -22.46 -25.06
N LEU A 200 14.32 -22.34 -23.81
CA LEU A 200 15.62 -22.81 -23.33
C LEU A 200 15.77 -24.33 -23.50
N THR A 201 14.73 -25.11 -23.22
CA THR A 201 14.74 -26.56 -23.48
C THR A 201 14.93 -26.88 -24.96
N LYS A 202 14.21 -26.18 -25.85
CA LYS A 202 14.37 -26.36 -27.31
C LYS A 202 15.75 -25.97 -27.81
N ASP A 203 16.32 -24.89 -27.27
CA ASP A 203 17.66 -24.42 -27.64
C ASP A 203 18.72 -25.41 -27.13
N TYR A 204 18.52 -26.03 -25.97
CA TYR A 204 19.36 -27.10 -25.46
C TYR A 204 19.31 -28.37 -26.33
N GLU A 205 18.11 -28.82 -26.72
CA GLU A 205 17.94 -29.96 -27.63
C GLU A 205 18.70 -29.75 -28.95
N LYS A 206 18.68 -28.54 -29.50
CA LYS A 206 19.47 -28.18 -30.69
C LYS A 206 20.97 -28.19 -30.41
N CYS A 207 21.41 -27.58 -29.31
CA CYS A 207 22.81 -27.59 -28.85
C CYS A 207 23.36 -29.01 -28.80
N VAL A 208 22.56 -29.96 -28.28
CA VAL A 208 22.94 -31.36 -28.18
C VAL A 208 22.90 -32.08 -29.53
N ALA A 209 21.92 -31.80 -30.40
CA ALA A 209 21.78 -32.43 -31.72
C ALA A 209 22.88 -32.07 -32.74
N GLY A 210 23.76 -31.11 -32.45
CA GLY A 210 24.90 -30.77 -33.33
C GLY A 210 24.50 -30.07 -34.62
N LYS A 211 23.45 -29.24 -34.57
CA LYS A 211 23.08 -28.29 -35.64
C LYS A 211 23.17 -26.87 -35.16
#